data_AF-A0A914UJ69-F1
#
_entry.id   AF-A0A914UJ69-F1
#
_cell.length_a   1.000
_cell.length_b   1.000
_cell.length_c   1.000
_cell.angle_alpha   90.00
_cell.angle_beta   90.00
_cell.angle_gamma   90.00
#
_symmetry.space_group_name_H-M   'P 1'
#
loop_
_entity.id
_entity.type
_entity.pdbx_description
1 polymer ?
#
loop_
_entity_poly.entity_id
_entity_poly.type
_entity_poly.pdbx_seq_one_letter_code
_entity_poly.pdbx_strand_id
1 'polypeptide(L)'
;MSNRVRVGETLDKPKMRHYIAEHAHPSLEFACRNLEDTMGRVGAVMELLLERRGKAVEADHVVLENIADVVASNFAMLALISRSSRSYAIGLRNSDVEMRWATMFCLHAGFLAKKKLEEIMDVVNMTRYVPALTEIGATALNMEGYKLESPLERNW
;
A
#
# COMPACT_ATOMS: atom_id res chain seq x y z
N MET A 1 17.85 13.93 -13.09
CA MET A 1 18.17 14.10 -11.65
C MET A 1 17.05 14.79 -10.85
N SER A 2 16.17 15.60 -11.46
CA SER A 2 15.12 16.36 -10.77
C SER A 2 13.87 15.56 -10.32
N ASN A 3 13.42 14.53 -11.04
CA ASN A 3 12.20 13.78 -10.67
C ASN A 3 12.36 12.86 -9.44
N ARG A 4 13.55 12.31 -9.19
CA ARG A 4 13.76 11.34 -8.09
C ARG A 4 13.61 12.00 -6.70
N VAL A 5 14.04 13.26 -6.57
CA VAL A 5 13.89 14.05 -5.33
C VAL A 5 12.42 14.37 -5.08
N ARG A 6 11.67 14.73 -6.14
CA ARG A 6 10.23 15.03 -6.07
C ARG A 6 9.40 13.85 -5.57
N VAL A 7 9.68 12.63 -6.01
CA VAL A 7 8.90 11.44 -5.62
C VAL A 7 9.18 11.06 -4.15
N GLY A 8 10.43 11.15 -3.71
CA GLY A 8 10.80 10.93 -2.30
C GLY A 8 10.11 11.93 -1.35
N GLU A 9 10.11 13.22 -1.70
CA GLU A 9 9.39 14.25 -0.93
C GLU A 9 7.87 14.04 -0.93
N THR A 10 7.31 13.58 -2.05
CA THR A 10 5.87 13.32 -2.20
C THR A 10 5.40 12.10 -1.39
N LEU A 11 6.28 11.12 -1.16
CA LEU A 11 5.99 9.94 -0.35
C LEU A 11 5.91 10.28 1.15
N ASP A 12 6.84 11.10 1.64
CA ASP A 12 6.86 11.50 3.05
C ASP A 12 5.70 12.44 3.38
N LYS A 13 5.45 13.44 2.53
CA LYS A 13 4.40 14.43 2.71
C LYS A 13 3.62 14.66 1.40
N PRO A 14 2.64 13.81 1.11
CA PRO A 14 1.77 14.00 -0.05
C PRO A 14 0.98 15.30 0.09
N LYS A 15 0.77 16.00 -1.03
CA LYS A 15 -0.04 17.21 -1.06
C LYS A 15 -1.53 16.85 -1.00
N MET A 16 -2.26 17.34 -0.01
CA MET A 16 -3.73 17.26 0.02
C MET A 16 -4.33 18.02 -1.17
N ARG A 17 -5.28 17.39 -1.86
CA ARG A 17 -5.95 17.90 -3.07
C ARG A 17 -7.47 17.83 -2.99
N HIS A 18 -7.99 16.86 -2.24
CA HIS A 18 -9.40 16.49 -2.23
C HIS A 18 -10.13 16.98 -0.99
N TYR A 19 -9.41 17.34 0.08
CA TYR A 19 -9.97 17.88 1.32
C TYR A 19 -11.10 17.01 1.87
N ILE A 20 -10.88 15.68 1.91
CA ILE A 20 -11.92 14.69 2.25
C ILE A 20 -12.54 14.97 3.63
N ALA A 21 -11.76 15.54 4.53
CA ALA A 21 -12.20 15.91 5.88
C ALA A 21 -13.39 16.91 5.89
N GLU A 22 -13.54 17.75 4.86
CA GLU A 22 -14.66 18.71 4.76
C GLU A 22 -16.00 18.03 4.45
N HIS A 23 -15.96 16.81 3.93
CA HIS A 23 -17.14 16.04 3.55
C HIS A 23 -17.57 15.00 4.61
N ALA A 24 -16.81 14.87 5.69
CA ALA A 24 -17.07 13.92 6.77
C ALA A 24 -17.32 14.63 8.10
N HIS A 25 -17.82 13.90 9.09
CA HIS A 25 -17.98 14.42 10.43
C HIS A 25 -16.61 14.87 11.01
N PRO A 26 -16.52 16.04 11.68
CA PRO A 26 -15.24 16.60 12.15
C PRO A 26 -14.40 15.66 13.03
N SER A 27 -15.03 14.78 13.80
CA SER A 27 -14.30 13.80 14.61
C SER A 27 -13.48 12.78 13.82
N LEU A 28 -13.74 12.64 12.51
CA LEU A 28 -13.01 11.75 11.60
C LEU A 28 -11.95 12.49 10.76
N GLU A 29 -11.67 13.77 11.06
CA GLU A 29 -10.69 14.58 10.32
C GLU A 29 -9.34 13.86 10.16
N PHE A 30 -8.85 13.25 11.24
CA PHE A 30 -7.59 12.50 11.23
C PHE A 30 -7.66 11.25 10.34
N ALA A 31 -8.78 10.52 10.35
CA ALA A 31 -8.97 9.36 9.50
C ALA A 31 -9.01 9.76 8.01
N CYS A 32 -9.69 10.87 7.71
CA CYS A 32 -9.78 11.43 6.35
C CYS A 32 -8.41 11.88 5.83
N ARG A 33 -7.60 12.52 6.68
CA ARG A 33 -6.22 12.90 6.34
C ARG A 33 -5.35 11.68 6.02
N ASN A 34 -5.43 10.61 6.80
CA ASN A 34 -4.68 9.38 6.51
C ASN A 34 -5.08 8.73 5.17
N LEU A 35 -6.39 8.72 4.87
CA LEU A 35 -6.88 8.25 3.57
C LEU A 35 -6.34 9.13 2.43
N GLU A 36 -6.38 10.45 2.58
CA GLU A 36 -5.89 11.37 1.54
C GLU A 36 -4.39 11.24 1.32
N ASP A 37 -3.62 11.09 2.40
CA ASP A 37 -2.18 10.87 2.33
C ASP A 37 -1.85 9.58 1.59
N THR A 38 -2.53 8.48 1.94
CA THR A 38 -2.31 7.19 1.27
C THR A 38 -2.70 7.22 -0.21
N MET A 39 -3.80 7.90 -0.56
CA MET A 39 -4.17 8.13 -1.96
C MET A 39 -3.11 8.92 -2.73
N GLY A 40 -2.56 9.98 -2.13
CA GLY A 40 -1.49 10.77 -2.74
C GLY A 40 -0.21 9.96 -2.96
N ARG A 41 0.18 9.12 -1.99
CA ARG A 41 1.33 8.22 -2.11
C ARG A 41 1.15 7.18 -3.21
N VAL A 42 -0.03 6.56 -3.30
CA VAL A 42 -0.35 5.62 -4.38
C VAL A 42 -0.19 6.29 -5.74
N GLY A 43 -0.74 7.50 -5.92
CA GLY A 43 -0.60 8.24 -7.17
C GLY A 43 0.85 8.47 -7.58
N ALA A 44 1.70 8.92 -6.64
CA ALA A 44 3.12 9.15 -6.89
C ALA A 44 3.88 7.85 -7.25
N VAL A 45 3.57 6.75 -6.58
CA VAL A 45 4.18 5.43 -6.88
C VAL A 45 3.73 4.91 -8.24
N MET A 46 2.44 5.05 -8.58
CA MET A 46 1.92 4.65 -9.89
C MET A 46 2.56 5.45 -11.03
N GLU A 47 2.71 6.77 -10.88
CA GLU A 47 3.42 7.62 -11.84
C GLU A 47 4.86 7.12 -12.05
N LEU A 48 5.61 6.88 -10.98
CA LEU A 48 6.98 6.36 -11.07
C LEU A 48 7.06 4.98 -11.73
N LEU A 49 6.13 4.09 -11.39
CA LEU A 49 6.08 2.75 -11.95
C LEU A 49 5.84 2.77 -13.46
N LEU A 50 4.89 3.57 -13.91
CA LEU A 50 4.57 3.74 -15.32
C LEU A 50 5.72 4.42 -16.07
N GLU A 51 6.38 5.42 -15.47
CA GLU A 51 7.58 6.06 -16.04
C GLU A 51 8.73 5.08 -16.24
N ARG A 52 8.99 4.19 -15.27
CA ARG A 52 10.16 3.29 -15.32
C ARG A 52 9.93 2.01 -16.12
N ARG A 53 8.76 1.39 -15.99
CA ARG A 53 8.48 0.06 -16.55
C ARG A 53 7.54 0.12 -17.76
N GLY A 54 6.77 1.18 -17.92
CA GLY A 54 5.78 1.29 -18.99
C GLY A 54 4.86 0.07 -19.03
N LYS A 55 4.75 -0.55 -20.22
CA LYS A 55 3.90 -1.75 -20.43
C LYS A 55 4.42 -3.01 -19.74
N ALA A 56 5.69 -3.08 -19.36
CA ALA A 56 6.26 -4.25 -18.71
C ALA A 56 5.74 -4.45 -17.26
N VAL A 57 4.99 -3.48 -16.72
CA VAL A 57 4.35 -3.61 -15.40
C VAL A 57 3.33 -4.75 -15.36
N GLU A 58 2.70 -5.10 -16.49
CA GLU A 58 1.68 -6.17 -16.55
C GLU A 58 2.24 -7.54 -16.15
N ALA A 59 3.53 -7.77 -16.39
CA ALA A 59 4.22 -9.00 -16.04
C ALA A 59 4.73 -9.01 -14.59
N ASP A 60 4.72 -7.86 -13.89
CA ASP A 60 5.24 -7.79 -12.52
C ASP A 60 4.14 -7.91 -11.47
N HIS A 61 3.70 -9.16 -11.27
CA HIS A 61 2.59 -9.50 -10.39
C HIS A 61 2.85 -9.13 -8.92
N VAL A 62 4.10 -9.13 -8.44
CA VAL A 62 4.45 -8.76 -7.06
C VAL A 62 4.11 -7.30 -6.79
N VAL A 63 4.44 -6.42 -7.74
CA VAL A 63 4.13 -4.99 -7.62
C VAL A 63 2.62 -4.76 -7.74
N LEU A 64 1.96 -5.44 -8.68
CA LEU A 64 0.52 -5.32 -8.90
C LEU A 64 -0.30 -5.78 -7.68
N GLU A 65 0.07 -6.89 -7.05
CA GLU A 65 -0.56 -7.41 -5.84
C GLU A 65 -0.46 -6.39 -4.69
N ASN A 66 0.74 -5.86 -4.43
CA ASN A 66 0.94 -4.88 -3.37
C ASN A 66 0.13 -3.59 -3.61
N ILE A 67 0.01 -3.12 -4.85
CA ILE A 67 -0.83 -1.97 -5.19
C ILE A 67 -2.30 -2.30 -4.96
N ALA A 68 -2.76 -3.47 -5.40
CA ALA A 68 -4.15 -3.90 -5.21
C ALA A 68 -4.53 -3.93 -3.73
N ASP A 69 -3.65 -4.44 -2.86
CA ASP A 69 -3.85 -4.45 -1.41
C ASP A 69 -3.96 -3.05 -0.80
N VAL A 70 -3.12 -2.11 -1.25
CA VAL A 70 -3.14 -0.72 -0.77
C VAL A 70 -4.44 -0.04 -1.23
N VAL A 71 -4.85 -0.25 -2.47
CA VAL A 71 -6.11 0.30 -3.01
C VAL A 71 -7.32 -0.29 -2.27
N ALA A 72 -7.32 -1.60 -2.00
CA ALA A 72 -8.35 -2.25 -1.20
C ALA A 72 -8.43 -1.67 0.23
N SER A 73 -7.27 -1.40 0.85
CA SER A 73 -7.20 -0.76 2.16
C SER A 73 -7.77 0.66 2.13
N ASN A 74 -7.47 1.44 1.09
CA ASN A 74 -8.04 2.78 0.90
C ASN A 74 -9.56 2.73 0.73
N PHE A 75 -10.08 1.76 -0.02
CA PHE A 75 -11.52 1.57 -0.16
C PHE A 75 -12.19 1.20 1.17
N ALA A 76 -11.56 0.32 1.97
CA ALA A 76 -12.05 -0.03 3.30
C ALA A 76 -12.09 1.19 4.25
N MET A 77 -11.04 2.02 4.24
CA MET A 77 -11.02 3.29 4.99
C MET A 77 -12.15 4.22 4.56
N LEU A 78 -12.33 4.43 3.25
CA LEU A 78 -13.41 5.28 2.71
C LEU A 78 -14.80 4.78 3.14
N ALA A 79 -15.05 3.47 3.03
CA ALA A 79 -16.33 2.88 3.40
C ALA A 79 -16.63 3.05 4.90
N LEU A 80 -15.62 2.86 5.76
CA LEU A 80 -15.76 3.04 7.22
C LEU A 80 -15.97 4.50 7.60
N ILE A 81 -15.25 5.43 6.98
CA ILE A 81 -15.44 6.88 7.20
C ILE A 81 -16.86 7.29 6.79
N SER A 82 -17.30 6.90 5.60
CA SER A 82 -18.65 7.22 5.10
C SER A 82 -19.74 6.67 6.02
N ARG A 83 -19.60 5.40 6.42
CA ARG A 83 -20.54 4.71 7.31
C ARG A 83 -20.60 5.36 8.69
N SER A 84 -19.45 5.54 9.35
CA SER A 84 -19.37 6.10 10.70
C SER A 84 -19.84 7.56 10.74
N SER A 85 -19.50 8.36 9.72
CA SER A 85 -20.00 9.73 9.56
C SER A 85 -21.54 9.76 9.47
N ARG A 86 -22.14 8.88 8.66
CA ARG A 86 -23.60 8.80 8.54
C ARG A 86 -24.27 8.27 9.81
N SER A 87 -23.71 7.23 10.42
CA SER A 87 -24.21 6.62 11.66
C SER A 87 -24.32 7.64 12.79
N TYR A 88 -23.30 8.50 12.92
CA TYR A 88 -23.31 9.60 13.87
C TYR A 88 -24.33 10.68 13.49
N ALA A 89 -24.39 11.09 12.22
CA ALA A 89 -25.31 12.14 11.75
C ALA A 89 -26.80 11.80 11.94
N ILE A 90 -27.19 10.51 11.82
CA ILE A 90 -28.57 10.08 12.04
C ILE A 90 -28.85 9.67 13.51
N GLY A 91 -27.85 9.72 14.38
CA GLY A 91 -28.00 9.40 15.81
C GLY A 91 -28.20 7.92 16.12
N LEU A 92 -27.53 7.00 15.39
CA LEU A 92 -27.58 5.57 15.73
C LEU A 92 -26.99 5.31 17.12
N ARG A 93 -27.50 4.25 17.77
CA ARG A 93 -27.01 3.79 19.07
C ARG A 93 -25.55 3.33 18.95
N ASN A 94 -24.70 3.76 19.89
CA ASN A 94 -23.26 3.47 19.92
C ASN A 94 -22.47 4.00 18.72
N SER A 95 -22.97 5.04 18.04
CA SER A 95 -22.27 5.68 16.92
C SER A 95 -20.93 6.29 17.33
N ASP A 96 -20.79 6.71 18.59
CA ASP A 96 -19.54 7.17 19.19
C ASP A 96 -18.46 6.06 19.24
N VAL A 97 -18.86 4.83 19.55
CA VAL A 97 -17.98 3.67 19.51
C VAL A 97 -17.56 3.38 18.07
N GLU A 98 -18.51 3.37 17.13
CA GLU A 98 -18.23 3.17 15.71
C GLU A 98 -17.22 4.19 15.16
N MET A 99 -17.32 5.47 15.56
CA MET A 99 -16.33 6.49 15.20
C MET A 99 -14.93 6.16 15.69
N ARG A 100 -14.77 5.70 16.94
CA ARG A 100 -13.46 5.31 17.49
C ARG A 100 -12.86 4.12 16.75
N TRP A 101 -13.69 3.14 16.40
CA TRP A 101 -13.27 1.99 15.60
C TRP A 101 -12.83 2.41 14.20
N ALA A 102 -13.58 3.29 13.54
CA ALA A 102 -13.21 3.82 12.23
C ALA A 102 -11.86 4.55 12.29
N THR A 103 -11.63 5.39 13.30
CA THR A 103 -10.36 6.09 13.50
C THR A 103 -9.20 5.12 13.72
N MET A 104 -9.36 4.12 14.59
CA MET A 104 -8.31 3.11 14.86
C MET A 104 -7.98 2.31 13.59
N PHE A 105 -9.01 1.86 12.87
CA PHE A 105 -8.82 1.12 11.63
C PHE A 105 -8.09 1.96 10.58
N CYS A 106 -8.49 3.22 10.36
CA CYS A 106 -7.84 4.08 9.38
C CYS A 106 -6.38 4.39 9.73
N LEU A 107 -6.06 4.52 11.03
CA LEU A 107 -4.68 4.66 11.48
C LEU A 107 -3.86 3.40 11.13
N HIS A 108 -4.39 2.22 11.45
CA HIS A 108 -3.70 0.96 11.19
C HIS A 108 -3.54 0.67 9.69
N ALA A 109 -4.63 0.80 8.92
CA ALA A 109 -4.64 0.63 7.48
C ALA A 109 -3.72 1.63 6.79
N GLY A 110 -3.72 2.89 7.23
CA GLY A 110 -2.82 3.93 6.72
C GLY A 110 -1.33 3.60 6.95
N PHE A 111 -1.00 3.06 8.13
CA PHE A 111 0.36 2.62 8.45
C PHE A 111 0.81 1.44 7.56
N LEU A 112 -0.02 0.40 7.43
CA LEU A 112 0.27 -0.75 6.58
C LEU A 112 0.39 -0.36 5.10
N ALA A 113 -0.49 0.52 4.63
CA ALA A 113 -0.44 1.06 3.28
C ALA A 113 0.87 1.80 3.01
N LYS A 114 1.30 2.66 3.94
CA LYS A 114 2.59 3.36 3.83
C LYS A 114 3.75 2.36 3.71
N LYS A 115 3.80 1.37 4.59
CA LYS A 115 4.87 0.35 4.59
C LYS A 115 4.92 -0.41 3.25
N LYS A 116 3.78 -0.88 2.73
CA LYS A 116 3.71 -1.57 1.43
C LYS A 116 4.18 -0.69 0.27
N LEU A 117 3.84 0.60 0.30
CA LEU A 117 4.30 1.54 -0.73
C LEU A 117 5.82 1.79 -0.67
N GLU A 118 6.39 1.85 0.53
CA GLU A 118 7.85 1.92 0.72
C GLU A 118 8.54 0.65 0.19
N GLU A 119 7.99 -0.53 0.49
CA GLU A 119 8.48 -1.81 -0.05
C GLU A 119 8.45 -1.84 -1.58
N ILE A 120 7.38 -1.35 -2.22
CA ILE A 120 7.30 -1.23 -3.69
C ILE A 120 8.43 -0.34 -4.21
N MET A 121 8.68 0.81 -3.56
CA MET A 121 9.73 1.74 -3.97
C MET A 121 11.12 1.11 -3.92
N ASP A 122 11.38 0.31 -2.89
CA ASP A 122 12.63 -0.43 -2.76
C ASP A 122 12.76 -1.50 -3.86
N VAL A 123 11.72 -2.30 -4.08
CA VAL A 123 11.69 -3.31 -5.15
C VAL A 123 11.89 -2.68 -6.54
N VAL A 124 11.32 -1.51 -6.78
CA VAL A 124 11.49 -0.76 -8.04
C VAL A 124 12.91 -0.22 -8.21
N ASN A 125 13.65 0.00 -7.12
CA ASN A 125 15.07 0.33 -7.16
C ASN A 125 15.96 -0.93 -7.26
N MET A 126 15.48 -2.08 -6.81
CA MET A 126 16.18 -3.37 -6.84
C MET A 126 15.84 -4.17 -8.11
N THR A 127 16.50 -3.84 -9.22
CA THR A 127 16.25 -4.44 -10.55
C THR A 127 16.36 -5.98 -10.57
N ARG A 128 17.12 -6.58 -9.65
CA ARG A 128 17.35 -8.04 -9.60
C ARG A 128 16.37 -8.80 -8.71
N TYR A 129 15.51 -8.14 -7.94
CA TYR A 129 14.65 -8.81 -6.96
C TYR A 129 13.64 -9.77 -7.62
N VAL A 130 12.83 -9.26 -8.55
CA VAL A 130 11.78 -10.04 -9.22
C VAL A 130 12.35 -11.16 -10.10
N PRO A 131 13.43 -10.95 -10.90
CA PRO A 131 14.07 -12.04 -11.63
C PRO A 131 14.61 -13.13 -10.72
N ALA A 132 15.26 -12.77 -9.60
CA ALA A 132 15.79 -13.74 -8.64
C ALA A 132 14.67 -14.59 -8.02
N LEU A 133 13.55 -13.98 -7.65
CA LEU A 133 12.40 -14.70 -7.13
C LEU A 133 11.84 -15.70 -8.17
N THR A 134 11.79 -15.30 -9.43
CA THR A 134 11.32 -16.14 -10.54
C THR A 134 12.27 -17.31 -10.79
N GLU A 135 13.58 -17.07 -10.72
CA GLU A 135 14.62 -18.11 -10.85
C GLU A 135 14.57 -19.11 -9.70
N ILE A 136 14.39 -18.64 -8.46
CA ILE A 136 14.17 -19.50 -7.29
C ILE A 136 12.90 -20.36 -7.46
N GLY A 137 11.81 -19.77 -7.94
CA GLY A 137 10.59 -20.52 -8.25
C GLY A 137 10.80 -21.58 -9.34
N ALA A 138 11.48 -21.21 -10.42
CA ALA A 138 11.78 -22.13 -11.52
C ALA A 138 12.70 -23.28 -11.08
N THR A 139 13.74 -22.99 -10.29
CA THR A 139 14.63 -24.02 -9.73
C THR A 139 13.89 -24.96 -8.79
N ALA A 140 13.05 -24.45 -7.88
CA ALA A 140 12.25 -25.29 -7.00
C ALA A 140 11.31 -26.23 -7.77
N LEU A 141 10.69 -25.74 -8.85
CA LEU A 141 9.84 -26.57 -9.73
C LEU A 141 10.66 -27.62 -10.49
N ASN A 142 11.78 -27.23 -11.10
CA ASN A 142 12.67 -28.13 -11.83
C ASN A 142 13.29 -29.21 -10.93
N MET A 143 13.52 -28.86 -9.67
CA MET A 143 14.05 -29.77 -8.67
C MET A 143 12.98 -30.66 -8.03
N GLU A 144 11.70 -30.48 -8.37
CA GLU A 144 10.55 -31.16 -7.75
C GLU A 144 10.48 -30.99 -6.22
N GLY A 145 10.97 -29.86 -5.71
CA GLY A 145 10.93 -29.54 -4.28
C GLY A 145 12.20 -28.88 -3.75
N TYR A 146 12.32 -28.87 -2.42
CA TYR A 146 13.47 -28.32 -1.72
C TYR A 146 14.64 -29.30 -1.75
N LYS A 147 15.70 -28.95 -2.51
CA LYS A 147 16.91 -29.76 -2.67
C LYS A 147 18.19 -29.07 -2.17
N LEU A 148 18.06 -27.98 -1.40
CA LEU A 148 19.22 -27.40 -0.75
C LEU A 148 19.66 -28.34 0.37
N GLU A 149 20.85 -28.90 0.20
CA GLU A 149 21.49 -29.77 1.16
C GLU A 149 21.86 -29.01 2.43
N SER A 150 21.84 -29.72 3.55
CA SER A 150 22.27 -29.17 4.83
C SER A 150 23.76 -28.80 4.74
N PRO A 151 24.21 -27.68 5.34
CA PRO A 151 25.63 -27.35 5.42
C PRO A 151 26.51 -28.41 6.13
N LEU A 152 25.89 -29.41 6.76
CA LEU A 152 26.54 -30.52 7.45
C LEU A 152 26.52 -31.83 6.64
N GLU A 153 25.86 -31.86 5.49
CA GLU A 153 25.92 -33.02 4.61
C GLU A 153 27.33 -33.17 4.04
N ARG A 154 27.77 -34.42 3.90
CA ARG A 154 29.10 -34.73 3.38
C ARG A 154 29.06 -34.64 1.86
N ASN A 155 29.91 -33.79 1.29
CA ASN A 155 30.06 -33.64 -0.17
C ASN A 155 30.77 -34.83 -0.85
N TRP A 156 30.74 -36.01 -0.24
CA TRP A 156 31.50 -37.18 -0.68
C TRP A 156 30.89 -38.49 -0.23
#